data_AF-A0A2E7AHJ6-F1
#
_entry.id   AF-A0A2E7AHJ6-F1
#
_cell.length_a   1.000
_cell.length_b   1.000
_cell.length_c   1.000
_cell.angle_alpha   90.00
_cell.angle_beta   90.00
_cell.angle_gamma   90.00
#
_symmetry.space_group_name_H-M   'P 1'
#
loop_
_entity.id
_entity.type
_entity.pdbx_description
1 polymer ?
#
loop_
_entity_poly.entity_id
_entity_poly.type
_entity_poly.pdbx_seq_one_letter_code
_entity_poly.pdbx_strand_id
1 'polypeptide(L)' 'MHQRWENLLFLHWAVPAQSVKEHLPPGLEVDTYNGTAWVGVVPFFMRGVRPRFLPSVPGLSNFLELNVRTYV' A
#
# COMPACT_ATOMS: atom_id res chain seq x y z
N MET A 1 8.95 -18.22 -0.02
CA MET A 1 7.79 -17.61 0.66
C MET A 1 6.55 -17.88 -0.19
N HIS A 2 5.42 -18.18 0.42
CA HIS A 2 4.14 -18.32 -0.26
C HIS A 2 3.24 -17.16 0.18
N GLN A 3 2.66 -16.44 -0.77
CA GLN A 3 1.69 -15.37 -0.55
C GLN A 3 0.77 -15.30 -1.77
N ARG A 4 -0.54 -15.14 -1.57
CA ARG A 4 -1.50 -14.90 -2.63
C ARG A 4 -2.29 -13.64 -2.30
N TRP A 5 -2.39 -12.74 -3.26
CA TRP A 5 -3.17 -11.51 -3.15
C TRP A 5 -4.53 -11.74 -3.79
N GLU A 6 -5.59 -11.45 -3.06
CA GLU A 6 -6.98 -11.62 -3.51
C GLU A 6 -7.78 -10.35 -3.29
N ASN A 7 -8.87 -10.20 -4.04
CA ASN A 7 -9.84 -9.10 -3.88
C ASN A 7 -9.16 -7.72 -3.89
N LEU A 8 -8.29 -7.50 -4.87
CA LEU A 8 -7.54 -6.25 -4.99
C LEU A 8 -8.46 -5.13 -5.47
N LEU A 9 -8.39 -4.00 -4.80
CA LEU A 9 -9.04 -2.75 -5.23
C LEU A 9 -7.99 -1.66 -5.34
N PHE A 10 -8.04 -0.89 -6.43
CA PHE A 10 -7.13 0.23 -6.66
C PHE A 10 -7.92 1.53 -6.63
N LEU A 11 -7.60 2.38 -5.66
CA LEU A 11 -8.22 3.69 -5.52
C LEU A 11 -7.14 4.77 -5.58
N HIS A 12 -7.41 5.83 -6.33
CA HIS A 12 -6.47 6.94 -6.50
C HIS A 12 -7.23 8.25 -6.34
N TRP A 13 -6.65 9.18 -5.58
CA TRP A 13 -7.19 10.53 -5.41
C TRP A 13 -6.13 11.59 -5.67
N ALA A 14 -6.56 12.62 -6.38
CA ALA A 14 -5.86 13.88 -6.47
C ALA A 14 -5.96 14.63 -5.13
N VAL A 15 -4.82 15.07 -4.60
CA VAL A 15 -4.74 15.82 -3.34
C VAL A 15 -3.79 17.01 -3.47
N PRO A 16 -3.94 18.06 -2.65
CA PRO A 16 -2.96 19.14 -2.60
C PRO A 16 -1.57 18.61 -2.24
N ALA A 17 -0.55 18.97 -3.02
CA ALA A 17 0.82 18.50 -2.80
C ALA A 17 1.36 18.85 -1.41
N GLN A 18 0.96 20.00 -0.87
CA GLN A 18 1.36 20.45 0.47
C GLN A 18 0.91 19.47 1.56
N SER A 19 -0.29 18.89 1.43
CA SER A 19 -0.81 17.91 2.41
C SER A 19 0.00 16.62 2.45
N VAL A 20 0.57 16.20 1.30
CA VAL A 20 1.47 15.04 1.23
C VAL A 20 2.84 15.37 1.81
N LYS A 21 3.38 16.54 1.46
CA LYS A 21 4.71 16.99 1.85
C LYS A 21 4.94 16.98 3.36
N GLU A 22 3.92 17.32 4.14
CA GLU A 22 3.97 17.34 5.61
C GLU A 22 4.21 15.95 6.24
N HIS A 23 3.91 14.88 5.50
CA HIS A 23 4.05 13.51 5.96
C HIS A 23 5.32 12.82 5.42
N LEU A 24 6.09 13.48 4.56
CA LEU A 24 7.28 12.89 3.95
C LEU A 24 8.48 12.95 4.91
N PRO A 25 9.29 11.88 4.97
CA PRO A 25 10.62 11.92 5.56
C PRO A 25 11.51 13.02 4.94
N PRO A 26 12.47 13.55 5.70
CA PRO A 26 13.45 14.50 5.17
C PRO A 26 14.21 13.92 3.96
N GLY A 27 14.44 14.74 2.94
CA GLY A 27 15.17 14.36 1.73
C GLY A 27 14.31 13.76 0.62
N LEU A 28 12.99 13.67 0.80
CA LEU A 28 12.04 13.30 -0.24
C LEU A 28 11.22 14.52 -0.68
N GLU A 29 10.97 14.65 -1.98
CA GLU A 29 10.13 15.69 -2.56
C GLU A 29 8.84 15.04 -3.10
N VAL A 30 7.71 15.73 -3.07
CA VAL A 30 6.46 15.16 -3.61
C VAL A 30 6.48 15.23 -5.13
N ASP A 31 6.27 14.10 -5.81
CA ASP A 31 6.06 14.11 -7.25
C ASP A 31 4.65 14.62 -7.58
N THR A 32 4.57 15.50 -8.58
CA THR A 32 3.32 16.15 -8.96
C THR A 32 3.08 16.05 -10.45
N TYR A 33 1.83 15.78 -10.80
CA TYR A 33 1.35 15.85 -12.17
C TYR A 33 0.42 17.05 -12.30
N ASN A 34 0.79 18.02 -13.14
CA ASN A 34 0.08 19.31 -13.27
C ASN A 34 -0.13 20.01 -11.92
N GLY A 35 0.90 20.01 -11.05
CA GLY A 35 0.86 20.64 -9.73
C GLY A 35 0.00 19.92 -8.69
N THR A 36 -0.52 18.74 -9.03
CA THR A 36 -1.36 17.91 -8.15
C THR A 36 -0.62 16.65 -7.73
N ALA A 37 -0.68 16.31 -6.45
CA ALA A 37 -0.12 15.07 -5.92
C ALA A 37 -1.20 13.97 -5.93
N TRP A 38 -0.75 12.72 -5.88
CA TRP A 38 -1.63 11.55 -5.97
C TRP A 38 -1.38 10.59 -4.83
N VAL A 39 -2.45 10.21 -4.14
CA VAL A 39 -2.43 9.17 -3.12
C VAL A 39 -3.18 7.94 -3.65
N GLY A 40 -2.50 6.81 -3.62
CA GLY A 40 -3.05 5.49 -3.93
C GLY A 40 -3.39 4.74 -2.65
N VAL A 41 -4.59 4.18 -2.58
CA VAL A 41 -5.01 3.27 -1.50
C VAL A 41 -5.36 1.92 -2.12
N VAL A 42 -4.69 0.88 -1.64
CA VAL A 42 -4.82 -0.48 -2.17
C VAL A 42 -5.12 -1.43 -1.02
N PRO A 43 -6.42 -1.65 -0.69
CA PRO A 43 -6.81 -2.74 0.17
C PRO A 43 -6.77 -4.06 -0.61
N PHE A 44 -6.27 -5.10 0.04
CA PHE A 44 -6.33 -6.46 -0.49
C PHE A 44 -6.31 -7.49 0.63
N PHE A 45 -6.72 -8.70 0.28
CA PHE A 45 -6.67 -9.84 1.18
C PHE A 45 -5.41 -10.65 0.92
N MET A 46 -4.59 -10.77 1.96
CA MET A 46 -3.42 -11.63 1.99
C MET A 46 -3.85 -13.04 2.41
N ARG A 47 -3.72 -14.03 1.51
CA ARG A 47 -4.05 -15.43 1.80
C ARG A 47 -2.81 -16.33 1.82
N GLY A 48 -2.72 -17.15 2.85
CA GLY A 48 -1.74 -18.24 2.97
C GLY A 48 -0.30 -17.75 3.05
N VAL A 49 -0.07 -16.62 3.72
CA VAL A 49 1.25 -16.04 3.96
C VAL A 49 2.03 -16.96 4.89
N ARG A 50 3.10 -17.59 4.37
CA ARG A 50 3.96 -18.51 5.12
C ARG A 50 5.31 -18.77 4.45
N PRO A 51 6.35 -19.18 5.19
CA PRO A 51 7.55 -19.77 4.63
C PRO A 51 7.23 -21.07 3.86
N ARG A 52 8.03 -21.40 2.83
CA ARG A 52 7.69 -22.45 1.84
C ARG A 52 7.42 -23.82 2.49
N PHE A 53 8.15 -24.15 3.56
CA PHE A 53 8.11 -25.46 4.22
C PHE A 53 7.26 -25.52 5.50
N LEU A 54 6.68 -24.38 5.93
CA LEU A 54 5.87 -24.32 7.14
C LEU A 54 4.37 -24.32 6.79
N PRO A 55 3.49 -24.89 7.64
CA PRO A 55 2.06 -24.84 7.42
C PRO A 55 1.50 -23.42 7.58
N SER A 56 0.29 -23.21 7.07
CA SER A 56 -0.47 -21.97 7.28
C SER A 56 -0.96 -21.94 8.73
N VAL A 57 -0.73 -20.83 9.45
CA VAL A 57 -1.19 -20.66 10.83
C VAL A 57 -2.50 -19.87 10.83
N PRO A 58 -3.59 -20.40 11.39
CA PRO A 58 -4.85 -19.67 11.52
C PRO A 58 -4.65 -18.33 12.23
N GLY A 59 -5.22 -17.25 11.68
CA GLY A 59 -5.11 -15.89 12.23
C GLY A 59 -3.83 -15.12 11.88
N LEU A 60 -2.75 -15.80 11.46
CA LEU A 60 -1.48 -15.16 11.07
C LEU A 60 -1.22 -15.23 9.56
N SER A 61 -1.62 -16.33 8.92
CA SER A 61 -1.37 -16.52 7.49
C SER A 61 -2.44 -15.88 6.59
N ASN A 62 -3.55 -15.41 7.15
CA ASN A 62 -4.63 -14.78 6.41
C ASN A 62 -5.04 -13.48 7.10
N PHE A 63 -4.94 -12.35 6.40
CA PHE A 63 -5.26 -11.03 6.97
C PHE A 63 -5.58 -10.01 5.87
N LEU A 64 -6.16 -8.88 6.28
CA LEU A 64 -6.37 -7.73 5.42
C LEU A 64 -5.14 -6.83 5.48
N GLU A 65 -4.68 -6.39 4.32
CA GLU A 65 -3.58 -5.43 4.20
C GLU A 65 -4.08 -4.19 3.45
N LEU A 66 -3.65 -3.01 3.91
CA LEU A 66 -3.98 -1.72 3.31
C LEU A 66 -2.68 -0.99 3.00
N ASN A 67 -2.37 -0.85 1.72
CA ASN A 67 -1.23 -0.06 1.28
C ASN A 67 -1.69 1.36 0.95
N VAL A 68 -1.13 2.34 1.65
CA VAL A 68 -1.28 3.76 1.33
C VAL A 68 0.05 4.24 0.76
N ARG A 69 0.03 4.78 -0.46
CA ARG A 69 1.23 5.16 -1.20
C ARG A 69 1.06 6.52 -1.86
N THR A 70 2.17 7.24 -1.98
CA THR A 70 2.28 8.49 -2.73
C THR A 70 3.53 8.42 -3.61
N TYR A 71 3.61 9.32 -4.59
CA TYR A 71 4.77 9.47 -5.46
C TYR A 71 5.70 10.54 -4.89
N VAL A 72 7.01 10.26 -4.92
CA VAL A 72 8.10 11.10 -4.44
C VAL A 72 9.32 10.99 -5.36
#